data_AF-A0A1Y3EX91-F1
#
_entry.id   AF-A0A1Y3EX91-F1
#
_cell.length_a   1.000
_cell.length_b   1.000
_cell.length_c   1.000
_cell.angle_alpha   90.00
_cell.angle_beta   90.00
_cell.angle_gamma   90.00
#
_symmetry.space_group_name_H-M   'P 1'
#
loop_
_entity.id
_entity.type
_entity.pdbx_description
1 polymer ?
#
loop_
_entity_poly.entity_id
_entity_poly.type
_entity_poly.pdbx_seq_one_letter_code
_entity_poly.pdbx_strand_id
1 'polypeptide(L)'
;MNVTVSRSKAADDAAKSNDFQLEMNFYNQAKESVKSAFSMIDNEPSLAFRPSDYFAEMVKPDDHMTKIREKLLNYQKRKLKPNLNKKLTDKKKTVKVKEPNEMMFEQSIDEQSNSGTVRKEKNHRKKQENKKIKTNELKKKKTYNSKKKRKLKIGN
;
A
#
# COMPACT_ATOMS: atom_id res chain seq x y z
N MET A 1 17.75 26.98 -24.21
CA MET A 1 17.47 26.43 -25.56
C MET A 1 15.98 26.52 -25.80
N ASN A 2 15.57 27.01 -26.97
CA ASN A 2 14.16 27.03 -27.37
C ASN A 2 13.91 25.82 -28.26
N VAL A 3 12.85 25.06 -28.00
CA VAL A 3 12.48 23.88 -28.76
C VAL A 3 11.20 24.19 -29.52
N THR A 4 11.19 23.89 -30.82
CA THR A 4 10.03 24.05 -31.69
C THR A 4 9.48 22.67 -32.05
N VAL A 5 8.17 22.50 -31.92
CA VAL A 5 7.48 21.25 -32.26
C VAL A 5 6.47 21.52 -33.38
N SER A 6 6.43 20.64 -34.37
CA SER A 6 5.52 20.72 -35.50
C SER A 6 4.08 20.51 -35.05
N ARG A 7 3.19 21.46 -35.38
CA ARG A 7 1.77 21.42 -34.99
C ARG A 7 0.86 21.37 -36.22
N SER A 8 -0.19 20.55 -36.18
CA SER A 8 -1.16 20.45 -37.28
C SER A 8 -2.28 21.49 -37.11
N LYS A 9 -2.41 22.38 -38.09
CA LYS A 9 -3.41 23.48 -38.08
C LYS A 9 -4.86 22.96 -37.97
N ALA A 10 -5.15 21.80 -38.56
CA ALA A 10 -6.46 21.17 -38.50
C ALA A 10 -6.86 20.73 -37.07
N ALA A 11 -5.90 20.33 -36.23
CA ALA A 11 -6.19 19.97 -34.84
C ALA A 11 -6.53 21.20 -33.99
N ASP A 12 -6.03 22.37 -34.38
CA ASP A 12 -6.28 23.63 -33.69
C ASP A 12 -7.65 24.19 -34.02
N ASP A 13 -8.05 24.08 -35.28
CA ASP A 13 -9.37 24.53 -35.72
C ASP A 13 -10.50 23.69 -35.12
N ALA A 14 -10.29 22.38 -34.93
CA ALA A 14 -11.23 21.52 -34.22
C ALA A 14 -11.32 21.84 -32.71
N ALA A 15 -10.23 22.27 -32.09
CA ALA A 15 -10.17 22.57 -30.65
C ALA A 15 -10.74 23.95 -30.28
N LYS A 16 -10.96 24.87 -31.24
CA LYS A 16 -11.48 26.22 -30.98
C LYS A 16 -12.84 26.25 -30.28
N SER A 17 -13.66 25.22 -30.46
CA SER A 17 -14.98 25.12 -29.86
C SER A 17 -15.01 24.28 -28.58
N ASN A 18 -13.91 23.59 -28.23
CA ASN A 18 -13.85 22.68 -27.10
C ASN A 18 -12.55 22.86 -26.30
N ASP A 19 -12.70 23.47 -25.12
CA ASP A 19 -11.57 23.79 -24.24
C ASP A 19 -10.81 22.55 -23.75
N PHE A 20 -11.49 21.41 -23.54
CA PHE A 20 -10.81 20.16 -23.15
C PHE A 20 -9.87 19.64 -24.24
N GLN A 21 -10.26 19.80 -25.51
CA GLN A 21 -9.41 19.41 -26.63
C GLN A 21 -8.23 20.38 -26.78
N LEU A 22 -8.47 21.66 -26.51
CA LEU A 22 -7.42 22.68 -26.51
C LEU A 22 -6.38 22.42 -25.41
N GLU A 23 -6.81 22.15 -24.17
CA GLU A 23 -5.96 21.77 -23.06
C GLU A 23 -5.13 20.52 -23.37
N MET A 24 -5.75 19.49 -23.96
CA MET A 24 -5.06 18.26 -24.36
C MET A 24 -3.98 18.53 -25.41
N ASN A 25 -4.25 19.41 -26.38
CA ASN A 25 -3.28 19.79 -27.41
C ASN A 25 -2.09 20.54 -26.80
N PHE A 26 -2.32 21.48 -25.88
CA PHE A 26 -1.24 22.17 -25.16
C PHE A 26 -0.40 21.21 -24.33
N TYR A 27 -1.04 20.26 -23.64
CA TYR A 27 -0.35 19.23 -22.88
C TYR A 27 0.56 18.37 -23.76
N ASN A 28 0.05 17.90 -24.91
CA ASN A 28 0.82 17.08 -25.84
C ASN A 28 2.00 17.85 -26.45
N GLN A 29 1.78 19.11 -26.84
CA GLN A 29 2.84 19.97 -27.36
C GLN A 29 3.96 20.19 -26.33
N ALA A 30 3.60 20.48 -25.08
CA ALA A 30 4.57 20.66 -24.00
C ALA A 30 5.35 19.36 -23.74
N LYS A 31 4.66 18.22 -23.70
CA LYS A 31 5.27 16.90 -23.48
C LYS A 31 6.29 16.54 -24.57
N GLU A 32 5.97 16.79 -25.84
CA GLU A 32 6.88 16.53 -26.95
C GLU A 32 8.08 17.49 -26.93
N SER A 33 7.83 18.78 -26.65
CA SER A 33 8.90 19.78 -26.50
C SER A 33 9.89 19.39 -25.42
N VAL A 34 9.40 18.90 -24.28
CA VAL A 34 10.25 18.41 -23.18
C VAL A 34 11.07 17.21 -23.65
N LYS A 35 10.48 16.23 -24.33
CA LYS A 35 11.23 15.08 -24.86
C LYS A 35 12.36 15.50 -25.79
N SER A 36 12.08 16.41 -26.73
CA SER A 36 13.09 16.94 -27.64
C SER A 36 14.18 17.73 -26.90
N ALA A 37 13.82 18.50 -25.86
CA ALA A 37 14.80 19.18 -25.02
C ALA A 37 15.69 18.18 -24.25
N PHE A 38 15.12 17.11 -23.72
CA PHE A 38 15.88 16.06 -23.03
C PHE A 38 16.90 15.38 -23.94
N SER A 39 16.54 15.11 -25.21
CA SER A 39 17.49 14.60 -26.21
C SER A 39 18.61 15.58 -26.59
N MET A 40 18.53 16.85 -26.20
CA MET A 40 19.62 17.82 -26.38
C MET A 40 20.54 17.89 -25.16
N ILE A 41 20.12 17.37 -24.00
CA ILE A 41 20.82 17.45 -22.70
C ILE A 41 21.74 16.22 -22.49
N ASP A 42 22.14 15.54 -23.57
CA ASP A 42 22.85 14.24 -23.58
C ASP A 42 24.16 14.17 -22.76
N ASN A 43 24.73 15.30 -22.34
CA ASN A 43 26.02 15.34 -21.65
C ASN A 43 25.97 15.06 -20.13
N GLU A 44 24.82 15.20 -19.46
CA GLU A 44 24.63 14.69 -18.10
C GLU A 44 23.13 14.61 -17.73
N PRO A 45 22.54 13.41 -17.61
CA PRO A 45 21.12 13.26 -17.26
C PRO A 45 20.80 13.68 -15.82
N SER A 46 21.81 13.79 -14.96
CA SER A 46 21.71 14.25 -13.57
C SER A 46 21.28 15.72 -13.46
N LEU A 47 21.65 16.58 -14.41
CA LEU A 47 21.29 18.01 -14.41
C LEU A 47 19.82 18.25 -14.77
N ALA A 48 19.18 17.29 -15.45
CA ALA A 48 17.81 17.46 -15.92
C ALA A 48 16.77 17.27 -14.81
N PHE A 49 17.12 16.55 -13.74
CA PHE A 49 16.23 16.29 -12.61
C PHE A 49 16.64 17.09 -11.39
N ARG A 50 15.65 17.68 -10.71
CA ARG A 50 15.86 18.25 -9.39
C ARG A 50 16.20 17.12 -8.39
N PRO A 51 17.36 17.15 -7.71
CA PRO A 51 17.67 16.19 -6.66
C PRO A 51 16.67 16.27 -5.50
N SER A 52 16.36 15.12 -4.88
CA SER A 52 15.42 15.06 -3.74
C SER A 52 15.93 15.77 -2.50
N ASP A 53 17.25 15.87 -2.34
CA ASP A 53 17.93 16.44 -1.16
C ASP A 53 18.36 17.91 -1.38
N TYR A 54 17.81 18.56 -2.41
CA TYR A 54 18.09 19.96 -2.71
C TYR A 54 16.88 20.84 -2.34
N PHE A 55 16.94 21.44 -1.15
CA PHE A 55 15.90 22.30 -0.57
C PHE A 55 16.14 23.79 -0.87
N ALA A 56 16.01 24.17 -2.15
CA ALA A 56 15.94 25.58 -2.54
C ALA A 56 14.49 26.10 -2.47
N GLU A 57 14.32 27.42 -2.48
CA GLU A 57 13.00 28.05 -2.57
C GLU A 57 12.28 27.62 -3.85
N MET A 58 10.99 27.27 -3.72
CA MET A 58 10.13 26.83 -4.82
C MET A 58 9.10 27.92 -5.13
N VAL A 59 8.58 27.93 -6.37
CA VAL A 59 7.56 28.90 -6.83
C VAL A 59 6.32 28.95 -5.92
N LYS A 60 5.99 27.85 -5.24
CA LYS A 60 4.88 27.77 -4.27
C LYS A 60 5.41 27.30 -2.92
N PRO A 61 4.99 27.93 -1.81
CA PRO A 61 5.40 27.53 -0.47
C PRO A 61 4.73 26.22 -0.04
N ASP A 62 5.36 25.50 0.88
CA ASP A 62 4.89 24.19 1.36
C ASP A 62 3.50 24.26 2.02
N ASP A 63 3.21 25.34 2.75
CA ASP A 63 1.89 25.59 3.34
C ASP A 63 0.77 25.61 2.30
N HIS A 64 1.06 26.16 1.12
CA HIS A 64 0.10 26.19 0.01
C HIS A 64 -0.10 24.78 -0.58
N MET A 65 0.98 24.02 -0.75
CA MET A 65 0.92 22.66 -1.28
C MET A 65 0.22 21.68 -0.33
N THR A 66 0.37 21.86 0.98
CA THR A 66 -0.37 21.11 2.00
C THR A 66 -1.88 21.33 1.85
N LYS A 67 -2.33 22.58 1.68
CA LYS A 67 -3.75 22.91 1.44
C LYS A 67 -4.29 22.28 0.16
N ILE A 68 -3.50 22.28 -0.93
CA ILE A 68 -3.90 21.60 -2.17
C ILE A 68 -4.04 20.09 -1.95
N ARG A 69 -3.08 19.47 -1.25
CA ARG A 69 -3.10 18.03 -0.95
C ARG A 69 -4.33 17.64 -0.16
N GLU A 70 -4.69 18.42 0.86
CA GLU A 70 -5.91 18.21 1.65
C GLU A 70 -7.18 18.30 0.79
N LYS A 71 -7.27 19.31 -0.09
CA LYS A 71 -8.40 19.45 -1.01
C LYS A 71 -8.54 18.25 -1.94
N LEU A 72 -7.44 17.74 -2.49
CA LEU A 72 -7.43 16.55 -3.35
C LEU A 72 -7.87 15.29 -2.59
N LEU A 73 -7.36 15.10 -1.37
CA LEU A 73 -7.71 13.96 -0.53
C LEU A 73 -9.20 14.00 -0.15
N ASN A 74 -9.71 15.19 0.17
CA ASN A 74 -11.14 15.40 0.45
C ASN A 74 -12.02 15.17 -0.78
N TYR A 75 -11.56 15.57 -1.98
CA TYR A 75 -12.26 15.27 -3.23
C TYR A 75 -12.34 13.76 -3.49
N GLN A 76 -11.22 13.04 -3.36
CA GLN A 76 -11.19 11.58 -3.50
C GLN A 76 -12.11 10.89 -2.50
N LYS A 77 -12.07 11.28 -1.23
CA LYS A 77 -13.00 10.78 -0.20
C LYS A 77 -14.45 11.01 -0.61
N ARG A 78 -14.82 12.22 -1.05
CA ARG A 78 -16.19 12.54 -1.51
C ARG A 78 -16.62 11.68 -2.70
N LYS A 79 -15.72 11.45 -3.67
CA LYS A 79 -16.00 10.60 -4.84
C LYS A 79 -16.21 9.13 -4.46
N LEU A 80 -15.50 8.63 -3.45
CA LEU A 80 -15.60 7.23 -3.00
C LEU A 80 -16.77 6.98 -2.04
N LYS A 81 -17.17 7.96 -1.23
CA LYS A 81 -18.30 7.87 -0.28
C LYS A 81 -19.59 7.28 -0.86
N PRO A 82 -20.14 7.74 -2.01
CA PRO A 82 -21.39 7.18 -2.54
C PRO A 82 -21.25 5.70 -2.91
N ASN A 83 -20.10 5.28 -3.44
CA ASN A 83 -19.85 3.89 -3.78
C ASN A 83 -19.79 3.01 -2.52
N LEU A 84 -19.18 3.50 -1.43
CA LEU A 84 -19.18 2.80 -0.15
C LEU A 84 -20.59 2.74 0.46
N ASN A 85 -21.37 3.82 0.38
CA ASN A 85 -22.74 3.86 0.89
C ASN A 85 -23.65 2.88 0.14
N LYS A 86 -23.55 2.81 -1.20
CA LYS A 86 -24.27 1.81 -2.00
C LYS A 86 -23.93 0.38 -1.56
N LYS A 87 -22.63 0.08 -1.43
CA LYS A 87 -22.18 -1.23 -0.91
C LYS A 87 -22.73 -1.54 0.48
N LEU A 88 -22.78 -0.56 1.37
CA LEU A 88 -23.36 -0.72 2.71
C LEU A 88 -24.87 -0.95 2.66
N THR A 89 -25.61 -0.24 1.80
CA THR A 89 -27.04 -0.44 1.64
C THR A 89 -27.36 -1.81 1.04
N ASP A 90 -26.59 -2.26 0.05
CA ASP A 90 -26.80 -3.56 -0.59
C ASP A 90 -26.54 -4.69 0.40
N LYS A 91 -25.46 -4.60 1.19
CA LYS A 91 -25.22 -5.52 2.32
C LYS A 91 -26.36 -5.54 3.34
N LYS A 92 -26.95 -4.39 3.65
CA LYS A 92 -28.11 -4.34 4.58
C LYS A 92 -29.35 -4.96 3.96
N LYS A 93 -29.57 -4.83 2.65
CA LYS A 93 -30.67 -5.48 1.95
C LYS A 93 -30.51 -6.99 1.94
N THR A 94 -29.31 -7.50 1.62
CA THR A 94 -29.06 -8.96 1.60
C THR A 94 -29.23 -9.59 2.99
N VAL A 95 -28.81 -8.89 4.05
CA VAL A 95 -29.04 -9.34 5.44
C VAL A 95 -30.52 -9.37 5.80
N LYS A 96 -31.33 -8.43 5.29
CA LYS A 96 -32.79 -8.40 5.55
C LYS A 96 -33.57 -9.43 4.76
N VAL A 97 -33.11 -9.79 3.56
CA VAL A 97 -33.77 -10.76 2.66
C VAL A 97 -33.48 -12.20 3.09
N LYS A 98 -32.31 -12.47 3.66
CA LYS A 98 -32.08 -13.73 4.38
C LYS A 98 -33.01 -13.75 5.60
N GLU A 99 -33.91 -14.72 5.66
CA GLU A 99 -34.78 -14.96 6.81
C GLU A 99 -33.93 -14.98 8.11
N PRO A 100 -34.40 -14.37 9.21
CA PRO A 100 -33.63 -14.32 10.45
C PRO A 100 -33.27 -15.74 10.95
N ASN A 101 -34.12 -16.73 10.69
CA ASN A 101 -33.87 -18.12 11.07
C ASN A 101 -32.70 -18.76 10.31
N GLU A 102 -32.57 -18.50 9.00
CA GLU A 102 -31.46 -19.03 8.19
C GLU A 102 -30.13 -18.38 8.59
N MET A 103 -30.14 -17.07 8.86
CA MET A 103 -28.96 -16.37 9.35
C MET A 103 -28.50 -16.87 10.71
N MET A 104 -29.42 -17.10 11.65
CA MET A 104 -29.10 -17.64 12.99
C MET A 104 -28.55 -19.07 12.90
N PHE A 105 -29.11 -19.90 12.01
CA PHE A 105 -28.63 -21.24 11.76
C PHE A 105 -27.21 -21.24 11.18
N GLU A 106 -26.95 -20.42 10.17
CA GLU A 106 -25.63 -20.30 9.53
C GLU A 106 -24.57 -19.75 10.51
N GLN A 107 -24.93 -18.76 11.35
CA GLN A 107 -24.06 -18.26 12.43
C GLN A 107 -23.73 -19.34 13.47
N SER A 108 -24.69 -20.19 13.84
CA SER A 108 -24.45 -21.27 14.80
C SER A 108 -23.48 -22.32 14.25
N ILE A 109 -23.54 -22.62 12.94
CA ILE A 109 -22.61 -23.53 12.26
C ILE A 109 -21.21 -22.92 12.18
N ASP A 110 -21.13 -21.63 11.84
CA ASP A 110 -19.87 -20.90 11.78
C ASP A 110 -19.20 -20.81 13.15
N GLU A 111 -19.95 -20.54 14.22
CA GLU A 111 -19.43 -20.54 15.60
C GLU A 111 -18.93 -21.92 16.03
N GLN A 112 -19.65 -22.99 15.69
CA GLN A 112 -19.21 -24.35 15.96
C GLN A 112 -17.90 -24.68 15.20
N SER A 113 -17.81 -24.31 13.92
CA SER A 113 -16.61 -24.54 13.11
C SER A 113 -15.39 -23.75 13.64
N ASN A 114 -15.57 -22.48 13.99
CA ASN A 114 -14.54 -21.62 14.57
C ASN A 114 -14.11 -22.09 15.96
N SER A 115 -15.04 -22.55 16.80
CA SER A 115 -14.70 -23.10 18.11
C SER A 115 -13.82 -24.35 17.97
N GLY A 116 -14.06 -25.15 16.92
CA GLY A 116 -13.26 -26.32 16.56
C GLY A 116 -11.83 -25.98 16.12
N THR A 117 -11.65 -24.96 15.27
CA THR A 117 -10.33 -24.51 14.82
C THR A 117 -9.52 -23.90 15.97
N VAL A 118 -10.13 -23.03 16.78
CA VAL A 118 -9.50 -22.42 17.96
C VAL A 118 -9.07 -23.48 18.99
N ARG A 119 -9.87 -24.53 19.21
CA ARG A 119 -9.50 -25.66 20.08
C ARG A 119 -8.30 -26.43 19.54
N LYS A 120 -8.26 -26.70 18.23
CA LYS A 120 -7.11 -27.36 17.57
C LYS A 120 -5.84 -26.53 17.71
N GLU A 121 -5.91 -25.23 17.47
CA GLU A 121 -4.77 -24.31 17.61
C GLU A 121 -4.25 -24.25 19.04
N LYS A 122 -5.14 -24.14 20.04
CA LYS A 122 -4.76 -24.16 21.47
C LYS A 122 -4.03 -25.46 21.83
N ASN A 123 -4.50 -26.60 21.33
CA ASN A 123 -3.86 -27.90 21.54
C ASN A 123 -2.50 -28.00 20.85
N HIS A 124 -2.38 -27.52 19.61
CA HIS A 124 -1.10 -27.44 18.91
C HIS A 124 -0.09 -26.55 19.65
N ARG A 125 -0.53 -25.38 20.14
CA ARG A 125 0.31 -24.45 20.91
C ARG A 125 0.82 -25.09 22.21
N LYS A 126 -0.06 -25.73 22.99
CA LYS A 126 0.32 -26.49 24.20
C LYS A 126 1.33 -27.60 23.90
N LYS A 127 1.14 -28.33 22.79
CA LYS A 127 2.07 -29.40 22.37
C LYS A 127 3.44 -28.86 21.99
N GLN A 128 3.51 -27.71 21.33
CA GLN A 128 4.79 -27.05 21.01
C GLN A 128 5.50 -26.53 22.26
N GLU A 129 4.75 -25.95 23.19
CA GLU A 129 5.29 -25.43 24.45
C GLU A 129 5.88 -26.57 25.31
N ASN A 130 5.15 -27.67 25.46
CA ASN A 130 5.65 -28.87 26.15
C ASN A 130 6.89 -29.47 25.48
N LYS A 131 6.97 -29.45 24.14
CA LYS A 131 8.19 -29.87 23.42
C LYS A 131 9.37 -28.94 23.73
N LYS A 132 9.16 -27.62 23.77
CA LYS A 132 10.21 -26.63 24.12
C LYS A 132 10.69 -26.78 25.57
N ILE A 133 9.79 -27.05 26.51
CA ILE A 133 10.14 -27.29 27.92
C ILE A 133 11.04 -28.55 28.02
N LYS A 134 10.62 -29.66 27.40
CA LYS A 134 11.41 -30.91 27.38
C LYS A 134 12.80 -30.72 26.75
N THR A 135 12.91 -30.00 25.64
CA THR A 135 14.21 -29.76 24.99
C THR A 135 15.12 -28.87 25.85
N ASN A 136 14.57 -27.86 26.52
CA ASN A 136 15.31 -27.01 27.45
C ASN A 136 15.81 -27.78 28.68
N GLU A 137 15.00 -28.68 29.24
CA GLU A 137 15.43 -29.58 30.32
C GLU A 137 16.57 -30.51 29.89
N LEU A 138 16.47 -31.11 28.71
CA LEU A 138 17.53 -31.95 28.15
C LEU A 138 18.84 -31.17 27.94
N LYS A 139 18.77 -29.93 27.46
CA LYS A 139 19.94 -29.05 27.32
C LYS A 139 20.56 -28.75 28.69
N LYS A 140 19.77 -28.44 29.72
CA LYS A 140 20.26 -28.22 31.10
C LYS A 140 20.94 -29.46 31.69
N LYS A 141 20.37 -30.65 31.49
CA LYS A 141 20.99 -31.92 31.95
C LYS A 141 22.31 -32.20 31.24
N LYS A 142 22.40 -31.95 29.93
CA LYS A 142 23.64 -32.08 29.14
C LYS A 142 24.73 -31.11 29.61
N THR A 143 24.40 -29.83 29.86
CA THR A 143 25.38 -28.84 30.34
C THR A 143 25.83 -29.16 31.77
N TYR A 144 24.94 -29.60 32.66
CA TYR A 144 25.29 -30.06 34.01
C TYR A 144 26.25 -31.25 33.98
N ASN A 145 25.95 -32.28 33.19
CA ASN A 145 26.82 -33.47 33.04
C ASN A 145 28.17 -33.12 32.41
N SER A 146 28.21 -32.20 31.43
CA SER A 146 29.46 -31.69 30.85
C SER A 146 30.32 -30.94 31.87
N LYS A 147 29.71 -30.04 32.67
CA LYS A 147 30.40 -29.33 33.76
C LYS A 147 30.93 -30.30 34.84
N LYS A 148 30.14 -31.31 35.21
CA LYS A 148 30.55 -32.36 36.17
C LYS A 148 31.75 -33.16 35.65
N LYS A 149 31.74 -33.57 34.37
CA LYS A 149 32.88 -34.26 33.73
C LYS A 149 34.14 -33.40 33.66
N ARG A 150 34.02 -32.10 33.38
CA ARG A 150 35.18 -31.17 33.38
C ARG A 150 35.78 -31.01 34.77
N LYS A 151 34.96 -30.84 35.81
CA LYS A 151 35.44 -30.76 37.20
C LYS A 151 36.23 -32.01 37.63
N LEU A 152 35.76 -33.20 37.23
CA LEU A 152 36.46 -34.46 37.50
C LEU A 152 37.80 -34.61 36.74
N LYS A 153 38.01 -33.88 35.63
CA LYS A 153 39.27 -33.91 34.85
C LYS A 153 40.32 -32.91 35.32
N ILE A 154 39.94 -31.90 36.11
CA ILE A 154 40.83 -30.83 36.60
C ILE A 154 41.31 -31.18 38.03
N GLY A 155 40.73 -32.20 38.66
CA GLY A 155 41.04 -32.64 40.03
C GLY A 155 42.01 -33.81 40.15
N ASN A 156 42.77 -34.14 39.09
CA ASN A 156 43.89 -35.10 39.12
C ASN A 156 45.12 -34.43 38.53
#